data_AF-A0A6M1EBC1-F1
#
_entry.id   AF-A0A6M1EBC1-F1
#
_cell.length_a   1.000
_cell.length_b   1.000
_cell.length_c   1.000
_cell.angle_alpha   90.00
_cell.angle_beta   90.00
_cell.angle_gamma   90.00
#
_symmetry.space_group_name_H-M   'P 1'
#
loop_
_entity.id
_entity.type
_entity.pdbx_description
1 polymer ?
#
loop_
_entity_poly.entity_id
_entity_poly.type
_entity_poly.pdbx_seq_one_letter_code
_entity_poly.pdbx_strand_id
1 'polypeptide(L)'
;MFAMIADWQQSGMSKKRYCEENGINEAKFYYWFSRSKENATSSGSFIAIDKGVRKGDVEVIYPNGVRIKVDTDLGLLSQLIRLY
;
A
#
# COMPACT_ATOMS: atom_id res chain seq x y z
N MET A 1 15.05 -15.19 1.33
CA MET A 1 15.91 -13.98 1.44
C MET A 1 15.87 -13.34 2.83
N PHE A 2 14.75 -13.36 3.56
CA PHE A 2 14.71 -12.94 4.98
C PHE A 2 15.54 -13.84 5.92
N ALA A 3 15.73 -15.11 5.58
CA ALA A 3 16.59 -16.03 6.35
C ALA A 3 18.03 -15.49 6.53
N MET A 4 18.59 -14.86 5.49
CA MET A 4 19.91 -14.21 5.54
C MET A 4 19.96 -13.04 6.55
N ILE A 5 18.86 -12.29 6.70
CA ILE A 5 18.78 -11.19 7.69
C ILE A 5 18.79 -11.78 9.12
N ALA A 6 18.07 -12.89 9.34
CA ALA A 6 18.04 -13.58 10.62
C ALA A 6 19.40 -14.22 10.96
N ASP A 7 20.05 -14.87 9.99
CA ASP A 7 21.40 -15.44 10.14
C ASP A 7 22.43 -14.35 10.43
N TRP A 8 22.40 -13.23 9.71
CA TRP A 8 23.24 -12.08 9.98
C TRP A 8 23.03 -11.57 11.42
N GLN A 9 21.78 -11.41 11.84
CA GLN A 9 21.44 -10.94 13.18
C GLN A 9 21.93 -11.90 14.29
N GLN A 10 21.89 -13.22 14.06
CA GLN A 10 22.43 -14.22 14.98
C GLN A 10 23.96 -14.25 14.98
N SER A 11 24.59 -14.03 13.83
CA SER A 11 26.05 -14.03 13.71
C SER A 11 26.75 -12.90 14.47
N GLY A 12 26.02 -11.81 14.78
CA GLY A 12 26.58 -10.61 15.44
C GLY A 12 27.62 -9.86 14.62
N MET A 13 27.81 -10.21 13.35
CA MET A 13 28.79 -9.59 12.47
C MET A 13 28.34 -8.21 11.98
N SER A 14 29.30 -7.38 11.55
CA SER A 14 28.94 -6.17 10.80
C SER A 14 28.35 -6.55 9.43
N LYS A 15 27.44 -5.71 8.92
CA LYS A 15 26.74 -5.93 7.65
C LYS A 15 27.70 -6.17 6.48
N LYS A 16 28.76 -5.36 6.42
CA LYS A 16 29.79 -5.42 5.38
C LYS A 16 30.53 -6.74 5.42
N ARG A 17 31.01 -7.13 6.61
CA ARG A 17 31.73 -8.38 6.82
C ARG A 17 30.88 -9.60 6.48
N TYR A 18 29.61 -9.59 6.85
CA TYR A 18 28.69 -10.68 6.52
C TYR A 18 28.46 -10.79 5.00
N CYS A 19 28.32 -9.68 4.29
CA CYS A 19 28.20 -9.67 2.83
C CYS A 19 29.47 -10.20 2.15
N GLU A 20 30.65 -9.80 2.64
CA GLU A 20 31.94 -10.28 2.13
C GLU A 20 32.14 -11.79 2.36
N GLU A 21 31.91 -12.30 3.58
CA GLU A 21 32.12 -13.72 3.91
C GLU A 21 31.12 -14.65 3.21
N ASN A 22 29.89 -14.20 2.97
CA ASN A 22 28.84 -15.01 2.33
C ASN A 22 28.72 -14.78 0.81
N GLY A 23 29.56 -13.90 0.23
CA GLY A 23 29.52 -13.57 -1.20
C GLY A 23 28.21 -12.88 -1.63
N ILE A 24 27.60 -12.10 -0.73
CA ILE A 24 26.29 -11.51 -0.95
C ILE A 24 26.45 -10.06 -1.38
N ASN A 25 25.73 -9.69 -2.45
CA ASN A 25 25.75 -8.33 -2.95
C ASN A 25 25.20 -7.36 -1.88
N GLU A 26 26.03 -6.38 -1.49
CA GLU A 26 25.68 -5.40 -0.47
C GLU A 26 24.38 -4.64 -0.78
N ALA A 27 24.17 -4.21 -2.04
CA ALA A 27 22.97 -3.49 -2.43
C ALA A 27 21.70 -4.34 -2.25
N LYS A 28 21.77 -5.63 -2.60
CA LYS A 28 20.67 -6.57 -2.34
C LYS A 28 20.44 -6.73 -0.84
N PHE A 29 21.51 -6.86 -0.05
CA PHE A 29 21.39 -6.98 1.40
C PHE A 29 20.70 -5.77 2.03
N TYR A 30 21.15 -4.55 1.69
CA TYR A 30 20.55 -3.31 2.19
C TYR A 30 19.07 -3.19 1.78
N TYR A 31 18.71 -3.57 0.56
CA TYR A 31 17.32 -3.60 0.12
C TYR A 31 16.46 -4.52 1.02
N TRP A 32 16.90 -5.75 1.25
CA TRP A 32 16.16 -6.70 2.10
C TRP A 32 16.16 -6.29 3.57
N PHE A 33 17.23 -5.66 4.05
CA PHE A 33 17.31 -5.12 5.40
C PHE A 33 16.28 -4.01 5.63
N SER A 34 16.19 -3.03 4.75
CA SER A 34 15.17 -1.97 4.83
C SER A 34 13.75 -2.56 4.79
N ARG A 35 13.49 -3.48 3.87
CA ARG A 35 12.19 -4.14 3.74
C ARG A 35 11.83 -4.99 4.96
N SER A 36 12.80 -5.61 5.63
CA SER A 36 12.57 -6.36 6.88
C SER A 36 12.10 -5.47 8.02
N LYS A 37 12.59 -4.22 8.10
CA LYS A 37 12.13 -3.23 9.08
C LYS A 37 10.72 -2.75 8.81
N GLU A 38 10.36 -2.51 7.55
CA GLU A 38 9.00 -2.09 7.18
C GLU A 38 7.94 -3.12 7.62
N ASN A 39 8.23 -4.42 7.46
CA ASN A 39 7.33 -5.49 7.91
C ASN A 39 7.28 -5.64 9.44
N ALA A 40 8.35 -5.25 10.16
CA ALA A 40 8.37 -5.30 11.62
C ALA A 40 7.74 -4.06 12.28
N THR A 41 7.62 -2.94 11.57
CA THR A 41 7.16 -1.65 12.13
C THR A 41 5.64 -1.46 12.04
N SER A 42 4.87 -2.51 11.72
CA SER A 42 3.42 -2.43 11.60
C SER A 42 2.66 -2.24 12.93
N SER A 43 3.36 -2.11 14.06
CA SER A 43 2.75 -2.07 15.39
C SER A 43 2.75 -0.70 16.07
N GLY A 44 2.90 0.43 15.35
CA GLY A 44 2.78 1.73 16.06
C GLY A 44 2.92 3.06 15.31
N SER A 45 3.14 3.10 13.99
CA SER A 45 3.21 4.38 13.27
C SER A 45 2.17 4.50 12.16
N PHE A 46 1.73 5.73 11.91
CA PHE A 46 0.77 6.13 10.88
C PHE A 46 0.80 5.24 9.63
N ILE A 47 -0.36 4.67 9.30
CA ILE A 47 -0.55 3.86 8.10
C ILE A 47 -0.82 4.82 6.94
N ALA A 48 -0.07 4.68 5.85
CA ALA A 48 -0.34 5.41 4.63
C ALA A 48 -1.70 4.96 4.06
N ILE A 49 -2.68 5.85 4.01
CA ILE A 49 -3.91 5.63 3.25
C ILE A 49 -3.59 6.00 1.81
N ASP A 50 -3.52 4.99 0.94
CA ASP A 50 -3.46 5.23 -0.49
C ASP A 50 -4.74 5.98 -0.89
N LYS A 51 -4.60 7.22 -1.35
CA LYS A 51 -5.68 7.91 -2.03
C LYS A 51 -5.84 7.24 -3.38
N GLY A 52 -6.45 6.05 -3.38
CA GLY A 52 -6.90 5.40 -4.60
C GLY A 52 -7.64 6.45 -5.41
N VAL A 53 -7.27 6.58 -6.68
CA VAL A 53 -7.88 7.50 -7.63
C VAL A 53 -9.39 7.33 -7.47
N ARG A 54 -10.03 8.30 -6.83
CA ARG A 54 -11.48 8.30 -6.72
C ARG A 54 -11.96 8.41 -8.15
N LYS A 55 -12.39 7.29 -8.75
CA LYS A 55 -13.35 7.38 -9.84
C LYS A 55 -14.46 8.27 -9.33
N GLY A 56 -14.83 9.28 -10.13
CA GLY A 56 -15.71 10.36 -9.71
C GLY A 56 -17.09 9.83 -9.40
N ASP A 57 -17.28 9.33 -8.18
CA ASP A 57 -18.57 8.91 -7.66
C ASP A 57 -19.46 10.15 -7.55
N VAL A 58 -20.52 10.17 -8.35
CA VAL A 58 -21.56 11.20 -8.29
C VAL A 58 -22.69 10.67 -7.42
N GLU A 59 -23.11 11.47 -6.43
CA GLU A 59 -24.25 11.17 -5.56
C GLU A 59 -25.37 12.22 -5.76
N VAL A 60 -26.59 11.73 -5.98
CA VAL A 60 -27.81 12.56 -6.02
C VAL A 60 -28.69 12.20 -4.82
N ILE A 61 -29.12 13.23 -4.08
CA ILE A 61 -29.94 13.09 -2.87
C ILE A 61 -31.27 13.81 -3.10
N TYR A 62 -32.38 13.07 -3.02
CA TYR A 62 -33.72 13.62 -3.16
C TYR A 62 -34.34 14.01 -1.81
N PRO A 63 -35.29 14.97 -1.79
CA PRO A 63 -35.98 15.39 -0.56
C PRO A 63 -36.76 14.28 0.14
N ASN A 64 -37.16 13.23 -0.59
CA ASN A 64 -37.83 12.04 -0.05
C ASN A 64 -36.85 11.02 0.56
N GLY A 65 -35.55 11.32 0.60
CA GLY A 65 -34.52 10.45 1.18
C GLY A 65 -33.93 9.43 0.21
N VAL A 66 -34.36 9.40 -1.05
CA VAL A 66 -33.73 8.52 -2.06
C VAL A 66 -32.33 9.03 -2.40
N ARG A 67 -31.36 8.13 -2.45
CA ARG A 67 -29.95 8.43 -2.75
C ARG A 67 -29.48 7.56 -3.92
N ILE A 68 -28.97 8.18 -4.97
CA ILE A 68 -28.46 7.49 -6.16
C ILE A 68 -26.95 7.74 -6.25
N LYS A 69 -26.15 6.68 -6.34
CA LYS A 69 -24.69 6.75 -6.44
C LYS A 69 -24.23 6.09 -7.75
N VAL A 70 -23.43 6.80 -8.55
CA VAL A 70 -22.97 6.34 -9.88
C VAL A 70 -21.49 6.65 -10.09
N ASP A 71 -20.76 5.70 -10.68
CA ASP A 71 -19.29 5.73 -10.84
C ASP A 71 -18.79 6.53 -12.06
N THR A 72 -19.59 6.72 -13.13
CA THR A 72 -19.00 7.29 -14.37
C THR A 72 -19.95 8.00 -15.36
N ASP A 73 -21.21 7.58 -15.56
CA ASP A 73 -22.04 8.15 -16.66
C ASP A 73 -23.15 9.11 -16.17
N LEU A 74 -22.82 10.40 -16.17
CA LEU A 74 -23.74 11.51 -15.88
C LEU A 74 -24.85 11.65 -16.94
N GLY A 75 -24.62 11.21 -18.17
CA GLY A 75 -25.60 11.27 -19.26
C GLY A 75 -26.76 10.29 -19.03
N LEU A 76 -26.43 9.04 -18.70
CA LEU A 76 -27.43 8.04 -18.29
C LEU A 76 -28.21 8.48 -17.05
N LEU A 77 -27.51 9.04 -16.05
CA LEU A 77 -28.15 9.55 -14.84
C LEU A 77 -29.14 10.68 -15.16
N SER A 78 -28.78 11.64 -16.03
CA SER A 78 -29.69 12.69 -16.48
C SER A 78 -30.95 12.14 -17.17
N GLN A 79 -30.81 11.09 -17.98
CA GLN A 79 -31.96 10.45 -18.66
C GLN A 79 -32.89 9.75 -17.66
N LEU A 80 -32.35 9.04 -16.68
CA LEU A 80 -33.15 8.35 -15.66
C LEU A 80 -33.92 9.32 -14.76
N ILE A 81 -33.32 10.48 -14.44
CA ILE A 81 -33.97 11.52 -13.63
C ILE A 81 -35.13 12.19 -14.37
N ARG A 82 -35.00 12.40 -15.70
CA ARG A 82 -36.05 13.05 -16.52
C ARG A 82 -37.25 12.16 -16.81
N LEU A 83 -37.17 10.87 -16.50
CA LEU A 83 -38.25 9.90 -16.69
C LEU A 83 -39.23 9.86 -15.51
N TYR A 84 -38.93 10.57 -14.42
CA TYR A 84 -39.75 10.74 -13.23
C TYR A 84 -40.28 12.18 -13.15
#